data_AF-A0AA46A6P8-F1
#
_entry.id   AF-A0AA46A6P8-F1
#
_cell.length_a   1.000
_cell.length_b   1.000
_cell.length_c   1.000
_cell.angle_alpha   90.00
_cell.angle_beta   90.00
_cell.angle_gamma   90.00
#
_symmetry.space_group_name_H-M   'P 1'
#
loop_
_entity.id
_entity.type
_entity.pdbx_description
1 polymer ?
#
loop_
_entity_poly.entity_id
_entity_poly.type
_entity_poly.pdbx_seq_one_letter_code
_entity_poly.pdbx_strand_id
1 'polypeptide(L)'
;MADHMVIASGRSARQVGAIAEKLAERFKQATGRTARIEGKDTGDWVLIDTDDVIVHVFRPEVRDFYQLEKMWMPADALSRVREASSRPQ
;
A
#
# COMPACT_ATOMS: atom_id res chain seq x y z
N MET A 1 1.16 15.88 7.11
CA MET A 1 0.59 14.78 7.92
C MET A 1 -0.42 14.14 7.00
N ALA A 2 -0.31 12.84 6.73
CA ALA A 2 -1.26 12.17 5.86
C ALA A 2 -2.50 11.75 6.66
N ASP A 3 -3.67 12.04 6.13
CA ASP A 3 -4.95 11.73 6.77
C ASP A 3 -5.42 10.31 6.43
N HIS A 4 -4.85 9.70 5.38
CA HIS A 4 -5.23 8.39 4.88
C HIS A 4 -4.05 7.49 4.53
N MET A 5 -4.20 6.19 4.82
CA MET A 5 -3.26 5.14 4.43
C MET A 5 -3.96 4.09 3.56
N VAL A 6 -3.31 3.71 2.46
CA VAL A 6 -3.75 2.63 1.57
C VAL A 6 -2.68 1.54 1.54
N ILE A 7 -3.09 0.28 1.64
CA ILE A 7 -2.19 -0.88 1.52
C ILE A 7 -2.62 -1.73 0.33
N ALA A 8 -1.69 -1.95 -0.60
CA ALA A 8 -1.88 -2.74 -1.81
C ALA A 8 -0.80 -3.82 -1.93
N SER A 9 -1.03 -4.80 -2.82
CA SER A 9 -0.07 -5.88 -3.08
C SER A 9 0.20 -6.08 -4.57
N GLY A 10 1.46 -6.37 -4.90
CA GLY A 10 1.90 -6.79 -6.23
C GLY A 10 2.61 -8.14 -6.15
N ARG A 11 2.29 -9.07 -7.05
CA ARG A 11 2.77 -10.48 -7.02
C ARG A 11 4.23 -10.64 -7.43
N SER A 12 4.92 -9.56 -7.80
CA SER A 12 6.35 -9.57 -8.16
C SER A 12 6.94 -8.17 -8.01
N ALA A 13 8.26 -8.06 -7.88
CA ALA A 13 8.95 -6.76 -7.81
C ALA A 13 8.63 -5.86 -9.01
N ARG A 14 8.57 -6.45 -10.21
CA ARG A 14 8.14 -5.74 -11.42
C ARG A 14 6.70 -5.22 -11.31
N GLN A 15 5.78 -6.03 -10.79
CA GLN A 15 4.39 -5.60 -10.63
C GLN A 15 4.26 -4.48 -9.59
N VAL A 16 4.97 -4.59 -8.47
CA VAL A 16 5.01 -3.55 -7.43
C VAL A 16 5.52 -2.23 -8.01
N GLY A 17 6.65 -2.25 -8.73
CA GLY A 17 7.20 -1.07 -9.40
C GLY A 17 6.25 -0.47 -10.42
N ALA A 18 5.60 -1.30 -11.25
CA ALA A 18 4.64 -0.84 -12.24
C ALA A 18 3.38 -0.20 -11.63
N ILE A 19 2.88 -0.73 -10.50
CA ILE A 19 1.78 -0.12 -9.75
C ILE A 19 2.19 1.27 -9.26
N ALA A 20 3.38 1.39 -8.67
CA ALA A 20 3.88 2.65 -8.14
C ALA A 20 4.06 3.71 -9.25
N GLU A 21 4.68 3.33 -10.37
CA GLU A 21 4.82 4.22 -11.54
C GLU A 21 3.47 4.68 -12.06
N LYS A 22 2.54 3.75 -12.29
CA LYS A 22 1.25 4.08 -12.88
C LYS A 22 0.42 4.94 -11.94
N LEU A 23 0.50 4.71 -10.63
CA LEU A 23 -0.17 5.54 -9.64
C LEU A 23 0.39 6.97 -9.66
N ALA A 24 1.71 7.13 -9.62
CA ALA A 24 2.34 8.44 -9.64
C ALA A 24 2.06 9.22 -10.94
N GLU A 25 2.07 8.52 -12.09
CA GLU A 25 1.70 9.09 -13.38
C GLU A 25 0.25 9.61 -13.37
N ARG A 26 -0.70 8.77 -12.93
CA ARG A 26 -2.13 9.15 -12.85
C ARG A 26 -2.36 10.27 -11.83
N PHE A 27 -1.67 10.23 -10.69
CA PHE A 27 -1.74 11.28 -9.68
C PHE A 27 -1.29 12.63 -10.25
N LYS A 28 -0.16 12.65 -10.98
CA LYS A 28 0.33 13.85 -11.64
C LYS A 28 -0.62 14.36 -12.72
N GLN A 29 -1.20 13.46 -13.52
CA GLN A 29 -2.20 13.84 -14.53
C GLN A 29 -3.47 14.44 -13.90
N ALA A 30 -3.91 13.93 -12.74
CA ALA A 30 -5.13 14.38 -12.09
C ALA A 30 -4.96 15.66 -11.25
N THR A 31 -3.80 15.85 -10.61
CA THR A 31 -3.59 16.92 -9.63
C THR A 31 -2.54 17.95 -10.05
N GLY A 32 -1.73 17.66 -11.07
CA GLY A 32 -0.57 18.47 -11.44
C GLY A 32 0.62 18.36 -10.48
N ARG A 33 0.49 17.63 -9.36
CA ARG A 33 1.53 17.47 -8.33
C ARG A 33 2.35 16.20 -8.57
N THR A 34 3.56 16.15 -8.03
CA THR A 34 4.41 14.96 -8.10
C THR A 34 4.35 14.23 -6.76
N ALA A 35 4.10 12.92 -6.80
CA ALA A 35 4.20 12.07 -5.62
C ALA A 35 5.67 11.73 -5.34
N ARG A 36 6.05 11.63 -4.07
CA ARG A 36 7.36 11.08 -3.67
C ARG A 36 7.27 9.56 -3.68
N ILE A 37 8.27 8.89 -4.24
CA ILE A 37 8.33 7.43 -4.32
C ILE A 37 9.63 6.94 -3.69
N GLU A 38 9.54 5.96 -2.80
CA GLU A 38 10.69 5.34 -2.12
C GLU A 38 10.63 3.81 -2.22
N GLY A 39 11.80 3.14 -2.25
CA GLY A 39 11.90 1.66 -2.27
C GLY A 39 11.63 0.99 -3.63
N LYS A 40 11.36 1.78 -4.68
CA LYS A 40 11.03 1.29 -6.03
C LYS A 40 12.10 0.38 -6.66
N ASP A 41 13.38 0.68 -6.43
CA ASP A 41 14.48 -0.06 -7.04
C ASP A 41 14.57 -1.51 -6.54
N THR A 42 14.20 -1.75 -5.28
CA THR A 42 14.12 -3.10 -4.72
C THR A 42 12.82 -3.79 -5.13
N GLY A 43 11.70 -3.07 -5.12
CA GLY A 43 10.38 -3.59 -5.52
C GLY A 43 9.74 -4.57 -4.51
N ASP A 44 10.35 -4.74 -3.34
CA ASP A 44 9.82 -5.55 -2.23
C ASP A 44 8.72 -4.79 -1.48
N TRP A 45 8.98 -3.50 -1.28
CA TRP A 45 8.09 -2.54 -0.64
C TRP A 45 8.32 -1.17 -1.28
N VAL A 46 7.24 -0.58 -1.78
CA VAL A 46 7.25 0.78 -2.31
C VAL A 46 6.30 1.65 -1.51
N LEU A 47 6.80 2.81 -1.11
CA LEU A 47 6.02 3.86 -0.46
C LEU A 47 5.79 4.98 -1.48
N ILE A 48 4.53 5.40 -1.63
CA ILE A 48 4.12 6.52 -2.46
C ILE A 48 3.43 7.54 -1.57
N ASP A 49 4.05 8.70 -1.42
CA ASP A 49 3.57 9.81 -0.60
C ASP A 49 3.00 10.91 -1.51
N THR A 50 1.73 11.25 -1.27
CA THR A 50 0.97 12.29 -1.97
C THR A 50 0.59 13.47 -1.06
N ASP A 51 1.31 13.63 0.05
CA ASP A 51 1.07 14.52 1.20
C ASP A 51 -0.17 14.16 2.03
N ASP A 52 -1.33 13.97 1.41
CA ASP A 52 -2.61 13.72 2.08
C ASP A 52 -2.91 12.21 2.22
N VAL A 53 -2.39 11.40 1.28
CA VAL A 53 -2.55 9.94 1.26
C VAL A 53 -1.18 9.26 1.10
N ILE A 54 -0.91 8.26 1.94
CA ILE A 54 0.27 7.40 1.81
C ILE A 54 -0.16 6.02 1.32
N VAL A 55 0.40 5.59 0.19
CA VAL A 55 0.13 4.28 -0.40
C VAL A 55 1.35 3.38 -0.22
N HIS A 56 1.13 2.24 0.44
CA HIS A 56 2.13 1.20 0.58
C HIS A 56 1.80 0.04 -0.37
N VAL A 57 2.76 -0.33 -1.22
CA VAL A 57 2.63 -1.48 -2.13
C VAL A 57 3.68 -2.52 -1.76
N PHE A 58 3.22 -3.71 -1.37
CA PHE A 58 4.08 -4.79 -0.90
C PHE A 58 4.06 -6.00 -1.84
N ARG A 59 5.13 -6.79 -1.85
CA ARG A 59 4.99 -8.21 -2.20
C ARG A 59 4.23 -8.97 -1.10
N PRO A 60 3.38 -9.95 -1.44
CA PRO A 60 2.60 -10.71 -0.45
C PRO A 60 3.45 -11.25 0.69
N GLU A 61 4.57 -11.88 0.38
CA GLU A 61 5.49 -12.47 1.37
C GLU A 61 6.12 -11.42 2.30
N VAL A 62 6.33 -10.19 1.81
CA VAL A 62 6.87 -9.07 2.59
C VAL A 62 5.78 -8.48 3.49
N ARG A 63 4.55 -8.34 2.97
CA ARG A 63 3.38 -7.87 3.73
C ARG A 63 3.11 -8.79 4.93
N ASP A 64 3.16 -10.10 4.70
CA ASP A 64 2.92 -11.12 5.73
C ASP A 64 4.03 -11.15 6.80
N PHE A 65 5.28 -10.95 6.39
CA PHE A 65 6.42 -10.92 7.30
C PHE A 65 6.41 -9.68 8.22
N TYR A 66 6.16 -8.50 7.66
CA TYR A 66 6.19 -7.25 8.43
C TYR A 66 4.90 -6.96 9.22
N GLN A 67 3.79 -7.66 8.93
CA GLN A 67 2.49 -7.53 9.60
C GLN A 67 2.04 -6.08 9.86
N LEU A 68 2.40 -5.15 8.98
CA LEU A 68 2.19 -3.71 9.20
C LEU A 68 0.70 -3.37 9.38
N GLU A 69 -0.18 -4.15 8.78
CA GLU A 69 -1.63 -4.07 8.99
C GLU A 69 -1.99 -4.17 10.48
N LYS A 70 -1.32 -5.02 11.26
CA LYS A 70 -1.63 -5.15 12.68
C LYS A 70 -1.18 -3.95 13.52
N MET A 71 -0.21 -3.18 13.06
CA MET A 71 0.29 -1.99 13.75
C MET A 71 -0.51 -0.72 13.40
N TRP A 72 -1.05 -0.65 12.18
CA TRP A 72 -1.67 0.56 11.64
C TRP A 72 -3.18 0.44 11.39
N MET A 73 -3.78 -0.74 11.59
CA MET A 73 -5.24 -0.88 11.51
C MET A 73 -5.91 -0.33 12.77
N PRO A 74 -6.96 0.49 12.61
CA PRO A 74 -7.89 0.77 13.70
C PRO A 74 -8.43 -0.54 14.27
N ALA A 75 -8.66 -0.59 15.58
CA ALA A 75 -9.20 -1.79 16.24
C ALA A 75 -10.45 -2.34 15.54
N ASP A 76 -11.30 -1.45 15.00
CA ASP A 76 -12.52 -1.79 14.25
C ASP A 76 -12.32 -2.39 12.85
N ALA A 77 -11.17 -2.13 12.23
CA ALA A 77 -10.80 -2.79 10.99
C ALA A 77 -10.27 -4.21 11.28
N LEU A 78 -9.55 -4.36 12.39
CA LEU A 78 -8.93 -5.61 12.83
C LEU A 78 -9.99 -6.64 13.26
N SER A 79 -11.05 -6.18 13.92
CA SER A 79 -12.22 -6.99 14.27
C SER A 79 -13.01 -7.44 13.03
N ARG A 80 -13.22 -6.58 12.03
CA ARG A 80 -13.88 -6.95 10.76
C ARG A 80 -13.10 -7.97 9.92
N VAL A 81 -11.77 -7.87 9.90
CA VAL A 81 -10.92 -8.88 9.23
C VAL A 81 -11.05 -10.23 9.94
N ARG A 82 -11.02 -10.25 11.27
CA ARG A 82 -11.22 -11.49 12.05
C ARG A 82 -12.59 -12.13 11.81
N GLU A 83 -13.62 -11.31 11.67
CA GLU A 83 -15.00 -11.75 11.42
C GLU A 83 -15.18 -12.29 9.99
N ALA A 84 -14.53 -11.69 9.01
CA ALA A 84 -14.50 -12.19 7.63
C ALA A 84 -13.75 -13.53 7.50
N SER A 85 -12.67 -13.73 8.26
CA SER A 85 -11.90 -14.98 8.28
C SER A 85 -12.57 -16.13 9.05
N SER A 86 -13.63 -15.86 9.81
CA SER A 86 -14.34 -16.85 10.63
C SER A 86 -15.68 -17.30 10.02
N ARG A 87 -16.05 -16.78 8.85
CA ARG A 87 -17.18 -17.30 8.08
C ARG A 87 -16.78 -18.59 7.35
N PRO A 88 -17.45 -19.73 7.58
CA PRO A 88 -17.21 -20.94 6.81
C PRO A 88 -17.67 -20.71 5.35
N GLN A 89 -16.92 -21.28 4.40
CA GLN A 89 -17.30 -21.32 2.97
C GLN A 89 -18.56 -22.14 2.75
#